data_AF-A0A318S979-F1
#
_entry.id   AF-A0A318S979-F1
#
_cell.length_a   1.000
_cell.length_b   1.000
_cell.length_c   1.000
_cell.angle_alpha   90.00
_cell.angle_beta   90.00
_cell.angle_gamma   90.00
#
_symmetry.space_group_name_H-M   'P 1'
#
loop_
_entity.id
_entity.type
_entity.pdbx_description
1 polymer ?
#
loop_
_entity_poly.entity_id
_entity_poly.type
_entity_poly.pdbx_seq_one_letter_code
_entity_poly.pdbx_strand_id
1 'polypeptide(L)'
;MNAAARTRVLGAAAWLGVAFAGALLLRLGEAAVLGGMLASGGALLSVLWAFGGDLLGRAEWTSEASSRLAWLRRNVEPWMVLVAVSALLRVPVPLWPEGFALIATAQTVLLALAALSWAWKRVGRRALLLFAACFVLGLAVEIAGSRAGFLFGSYDYDPPGPKVLGVPLLVPLGWWWMTLAALALSNGKPVLAGALMVALDVGLEPLMTTYGFWSWAPGGTSYYGVPWTNFLGWFVVGALLSWLILRLTPIVLTRGTTFRVAYLVELFFLPAGLLLLGKFGAALLTLVLMGGGAWISSKAAFAR
;
A
#
# COMPACT_ATOMS: atom_id res chain seq x y z
N MET A 1 1.03 23.26 5.93
CA MET A 1 2.33 22.73 6.44
C MET A 1 3.30 23.90 6.47
N ASN A 2 3.98 24.18 7.59
CA ASN A 2 4.93 25.30 7.65
C ASN A 2 6.20 24.98 6.82
N ALA A 3 6.98 26.01 6.47
CA ALA A 3 8.17 25.87 5.63
C ALA A 3 9.17 24.86 6.21
N ALA A 4 9.40 24.90 7.52
CA ALA A 4 10.29 23.97 8.22
C ALA A 4 9.86 22.50 8.09
N ALA A 5 8.57 22.19 8.28
CA ALA A 5 8.06 20.84 8.10
C ALA A 5 8.18 20.37 6.65
N ARG A 6 7.99 21.27 5.67
CA ARG A 6 8.19 20.95 4.26
C ARG A 6 9.64 20.58 3.96
N THR A 7 10.59 21.37 4.46
CA THR A 7 12.03 21.10 4.29
C THR A 7 12.46 19.79 4.94
N ARG A 8 11.92 19.45 6.11
CA ARG A 8 12.19 18.16 6.77
C ARG A 8 11.68 16.98 5.96
N VAL A 9 10.43 17.04 5.51
CA VAL A 9 9.83 15.95 4.71
C VAL A 9 10.58 15.77 3.39
N LEU A 10 10.89 16.86 2.69
CA LEU A 10 11.59 16.80 1.40
C LEU A 10 13.02 16.29 1.55
N GLY A 11 13.76 16.73 2.59
CA GLY A 11 15.12 16.25 2.80
C GLY A 11 15.18 14.79 3.27
N ALA A 12 14.26 14.36 4.14
CA ALA A 12 14.14 12.95 4.51
C ALA A 12 13.79 12.07 3.30
N ALA A 13 12.86 12.53 2.44
CA ALA A 13 12.52 11.84 1.20
C ALA A 13 13.71 11.77 0.22
N ALA A 14 14.52 12.83 0.11
CA ALA A 14 15.72 12.82 -0.72
C ALA A 14 16.74 11.77 -0.22
N TRP A 15 16.98 11.70 1.09
CA TRP A 15 17.86 10.69 1.68
C TRP A 15 17.33 9.26 1.56
N LEU A 16 16.01 9.05 1.62
CA LEU A 16 15.39 7.78 1.26
C LEU A 16 15.62 7.41 -0.21
N GLY A 17 15.58 8.38 -1.12
CA GLY A 17 15.93 8.18 -2.53
C GLY A 17 17.38 7.72 -2.70
N VAL A 18 18.32 8.31 -1.96
CA VAL A 18 19.73 7.88 -1.93
C VAL A 18 19.86 6.46 -1.38
N ALA A 19 19.15 6.13 -0.30
CA ALA A 19 19.14 4.79 0.27
C ALA A 19 18.64 3.75 -0.73
N PHE A 20 17.57 4.08 -1.45
CA PHE A 20 16.99 3.20 -2.48
C PHE A 20 17.97 2.99 -3.66
N ALA A 21 18.65 4.04 -4.11
CA ALA A 21 19.68 3.92 -5.15
C ALA A 21 20.84 3.02 -4.70
N GLY A 22 21.27 3.13 -3.44
CA GLY A 22 22.27 2.23 -2.85
C GLY A 22 21.83 0.76 -2.84
N ALA A 23 20.57 0.49 -2.45
CA ALA A 23 20.01 -0.85 -2.47
C ALA A 23 19.92 -1.43 -3.89
N LEU A 24 19.64 -0.58 -4.90
CA LEU A 24 19.64 -0.99 -6.30
C LEU A 24 21.06 -1.39 -6.76
N LEU A 25 22.08 -0.60 -6.43
CA LEU A 25 23.48 -0.92 -6.75
C LEU A 25 23.91 -2.27 -6.15
N LEU A 26 23.63 -2.49 -4.86
CA LEU A 26 23.89 -3.76 -4.19
C LEU A 26 23.25 -4.94 -4.92
N ARG A 27 22.00 -4.78 -5.36
CA ARG A 27 21.25 -5.83 -6.05
C ARG A 27 21.77 -6.12 -7.46
N LEU A 28 22.24 -5.09 -8.17
CA LEU A 28 22.82 -5.25 -9.50
C LEU A 28 24.24 -5.87 -9.45
N GLY A 29 24.81 -6.07 -8.26
CA GLY A 29 26.18 -6.55 -8.09
C GLY A 29 27.22 -5.48 -8.45
N GLU A 30 26.80 -4.24 -8.65
CA GLU A 30 27.67 -3.13 -9.02
C GLU A 30 28.10 -2.36 -7.77
N ALA A 31 29.40 -2.04 -7.69
CA ALA A 31 29.96 -1.14 -6.69
C ALA A 31 29.50 -1.45 -5.25
N ALA A 32 29.62 -2.71 -4.80
CA ALA A 32 29.05 -3.20 -3.54
C ALA A 32 29.37 -2.32 -2.32
N VAL A 33 30.58 -1.78 -2.23
CA VAL A 33 30.98 -0.85 -1.16
C VAL A 33 30.17 0.45 -1.21
N LEU A 34 30.07 1.07 -2.38
CA LEU A 34 29.29 2.29 -2.59
C LEU A 34 27.79 2.02 -2.35
N GLY A 35 27.26 0.92 -2.88
CA GLY A 35 25.89 0.50 -2.66
C GLY A 35 25.55 0.34 -1.17
N GLY A 36 26.44 -0.31 -0.41
CA GLY A 36 26.32 -0.47 1.04
C GLY A 36 26.35 0.86 1.79
N MET A 37 27.27 1.75 1.44
CA MET A 37 27.38 3.09 2.04
C MET A 37 26.14 3.94 1.76
N LEU A 38 25.65 3.96 0.52
CA LEU A 38 24.47 4.75 0.15
C LEU A 38 23.20 4.19 0.78
N ALA A 39 23.03 2.86 0.81
CA ALA A 39 21.87 2.21 1.41
C ALA A 39 21.78 2.50 2.92
N SER A 40 22.86 2.26 3.65
CA SER A 40 22.90 2.46 5.11
C SER A 40 22.96 3.93 5.51
N GLY A 41 23.83 4.72 4.88
CA GLY A 41 24.01 6.14 5.14
C GLY A 41 22.78 6.96 4.77
N GLY A 42 22.18 6.70 3.60
CA GLY A 42 20.94 7.36 3.19
C GLY A 42 19.77 7.07 4.13
N ALA A 43 19.62 5.82 4.60
CA ALA A 43 18.57 5.46 5.55
C ALA A 43 18.76 6.18 6.90
N LEU A 44 19.98 6.19 7.42
CA LEU A 44 20.31 6.89 8.66
C LEU A 44 20.08 8.40 8.55
N LEU A 45 20.58 9.01 7.47
CA LEU A 45 20.46 10.45 7.24
C LEU A 45 19.00 10.87 7.03
N SER A 46 18.16 10.03 6.43
CA SER A 46 16.72 10.27 6.34
C SER A 46 16.09 10.41 7.72
N VAL A 47 16.38 9.46 8.64
CA VAL A 47 15.86 9.49 10.01
C VAL A 47 16.35 10.73 10.74
N LEU A 48 17.65 11.01 10.69
CA LEU A 48 18.24 12.18 11.33
C LEU A 48 17.62 13.48 10.80
N TRP A 49 17.42 13.57 9.48
CA TRP A 49 16.82 14.74 8.84
C TRP A 49 15.34 14.92 9.22
N ALA A 50 14.58 13.83 9.31
CA ALA A 50 13.17 13.84 9.70
C ALA A 50 12.97 14.31 11.15
N PHE A 51 13.82 13.88 12.07
CA PHE A 51 13.67 14.16 13.51
C PHE A 51 14.40 15.42 14.00
N GLY A 52 15.46 15.85 13.33
CA GLY A 52 16.29 16.94 13.86
C GLY A 52 17.29 17.56 12.91
N GLY A 53 17.16 17.40 11.59
CA GLY A 53 18.06 18.06 10.64
C GLY A 53 18.07 19.59 10.78
N ASP A 54 16.96 20.17 11.26
CA ASP A 54 16.78 21.59 11.58
C ASP A 54 17.26 22.00 12.98
N LEU A 55 17.61 21.01 13.82
CA LEU A 55 18.04 21.18 15.22
C LEU A 55 19.55 21.14 15.40
N LEU A 56 20.30 20.65 14.42
CA LEU A 56 21.77 20.62 14.46
C LEU A 56 22.30 22.06 14.66
N GLY A 57 22.96 22.32 15.79
CA GLY A 57 23.55 23.62 16.14
C GLY A 57 22.69 24.59 16.94
N ARG A 58 21.50 24.19 17.45
CA ARG A 58 20.66 25.04 18.29
C ARG A 58 20.81 24.71 19.78
N ALA A 59 20.93 25.74 20.63
CA ALA A 59 21.05 25.62 22.08
C ALA A 59 19.77 25.11 22.78
N GLU A 60 18.60 25.18 22.14
CA GLU A 60 17.28 24.89 22.72
C GLU A 60 16.74 23.48 22.38
N TRP A 61 17.61 22.51 22.15
CA TRP A 61 17.22 21.16 21.68
C TRP A 61 16.17 20.47 22.57
N THR A 62 16.23 20.67 23.89
CA THR A 62 15.35 19.98 24.87
C THR A 62 13.90 20.50 24.85
N SER A 63 13.69 21.81 24.75
CA SER A 63 12.35 22.40 24.71
C SER A 63 11.61 22.02 23.43
N GLU A 64 12.31 22.04 22.30
CA GLU A 64 11.76 21.69 20.99
C GLU A 64 11.55 20.17 20.82
N ALA A 65 12.39 19.32 21.42
CA ALA A 65 12.13 17.88 21.47
C ALA A 65 10.85 17.57 22.28
N SER A 66 10.64 18.26 23.40
CA SER A 66 9.45 18.07 24.24
C SER A 66 8.17 18.54 23.54
N SER A 67 8.22 19.66 22.79
CA SER A 67 7.10 20.18 22.02
C SER A 67 6.69 19.21 20.89
N ARG A 68 7.67 18.61 20.21
CA ARG A 68 7.47 17.57 19.18
C ARG A 68 6.85 16.31 19.74
N LEU A 69 7.33 15.82 20.89
CA LEU A 69 6.75 14.65 21.54
C LEU A 69 5.29 14.90 21.95
N ALA A 70 5.00 16.08 22.49
CA ALA A 70 3.63 16.48 22.82
C ALA A 70 2.74 16.56 21.57
N TRP A 71 3.27 17.09 20.45
CA TRP A 71 2.55 17.10 19.17
C TRP A 71 2.27 15.69 18.66
N LEU A 72 3.26 14.79 18.69
CA LEU A 72 3.09 13.40 18.27
C LEU A 72 2.00 12.70 19.08
N ARG A 73 2.03 12.83 20.40
CA ARG A 73 1.01 12.24 21.29
C ARG A 73 -0.41 12.75 21.00
N ARG A 74 -0.55 13.99 20.53
CA ARG A 74 -1.85 14.61 20.21
C ARG A 74 -2.36 14.26 18.81
N ASN A 75 -1.46 13.99 17.85
CA ASN A 75 -1.82 13.88 16.43
C ASN A 75 -1.62 12.48 15.85
N VAL A 76 -0.81 11.63 16.46
CA VAL A 76 -0.58 10.25 16.01
C VAL A 76 -1.70 9.36 16.53
N GLU A 77 -2.44 8.78 15.61
CA GLU A 77 -3.48 7.80 15.90
C GLU A 77 -2.93 6.37 15.75
N PRO A 78 -3.50 5.37 16.46
CA PRO A 78 -3.01 3.99 16.40
C PRO A 78 -2.89 3.42 14.98
N TRP A 79 -3.85 3.71 14.10
CA TRP A 79 -3.80 3.25 12.71
C TRP A 79 -2.59 3.81 11.94
N MET A 80 -2.12 5.02 12.26
CA MET A 80 -0.95 5.62 11.60
C MET A 80 0.32 4.85 11.95
N VAL A 81 0.43 4.41 13.21
CA VAL A 81 1.53 3.56 13.68
C VAL A 81 1.49 2.22 12.95
N LEU A 82 0.31 1.61 12.81
CA LEU A 82 0.16 0.34 12.10
C LEU A 82 0.55 0.46 10.61
N VAL A 83 0.17 1.54 9.92
CA VAL A 83 0.61 1.82 8.55
C VAL A 83 2.13 2.00 8.51
N ALA A 84 2.71 2.77 9.43
CA ALA A 84 4.16 2.99 9.48
C ALA A 84 4.93 1.68 9.73
N VAL A 85 4.50 0.85 10.67
CA VAL A 85 5.10 -0.47 10.93
C VAL A 85 4.96 -1.37 9.71
N SER A 86 3.81 -1.36 9.03
CA SER A 86 3.64 -2.13 7.78
C SER A 86 4.64 -1.70 6.70
N ALA A 87 4.92 -0.41 6.57
CA ALA A 87 5.93 0.11 5.63
C ALA A 87 7.35 -0.32 6.03
N LEU A 88 7.67 -0.26 7.33
CA LEU A 88 8.97 -0.68 7.85
C LEU A 88 9.24 -2.18 7.66
N LEU A 89 8.21 -3.02 7.77
CA LEU A 89 8.33 -4.47 7.51
C LEU A 89 8.78 -4.79 6.08
N ARG A 90 8.63 -3.87 5.12
CA ARG A 90 9.07 -4.07 3.73
C ARG A 90 10.55 -3.81 3.52
N VAL A 91 11.20 -3.07 4.43
CA VAL A 91 12.63 -2.70 4.30
C VAL A 91 13.55 -3.92 4.20
N PRO A 92 13.34 -5.02 4.96
CA PRO A 92 14.17 -6.22 4.84
C PRO A 92 13.92 -7.06 3.59
N VAL A 93 12.81 -6.88 2.86
CA VAL A 93 12.41 -7.75 1.73
C VAL A 93 13.51 -7.95 0.68
N PRO A 94 14.26 -6.90 0.25
CA PRO A 94 15.32 -7.08 -0.74
C PRO A 94 16.51 -7.90 -0.20
N LEU A 95 16.68 -7.95 1.12
CA LEU A 95 17.76 -8.67 1.82
C LEU A 95 17.32 -10.07 2.29
N TRP A 96 16.02 -10.35 2.32
CA TRP A 96 15.46 -11.64 2.72
C TRP A 96 14.29 -12.07 1.82
N PRO A 97 14.57 -12.48 0.57
CA PRO A 97 13.54 -12.87 -0.40
C PRO A 97 12.67 -14.05 0.05
N GLU A 98 13.24 -15.01 0.79
CA GLU A 98 12.53 -16.20 1.29
C GLU A 98 11.46 -15.82 2.32
N GLY A 99 11.67 -14.72 3.06
CA GLY A 99 10.72 -14.17 4.01
C GLY A 99 9.56 -13.40 3.38
N PHE A 100 9.55 -13.23 2.05
CA PHE A 100 8.59 -12.34 1.37
C PHE A 100 7.13 -12.69 1.67
N ALA A 101 6.74 -13.96 1.64
CA ALA A 101 5.35 -14.36 1.90
C ALA A 101 4.88 -14.04 3.33
N LEU A 102 5.76 -14.27 4.31
CA LEU A 102 5.48 -13.94 5.71
C LEU A 102 5.33 -12.44 5.90
N ILE A 103 6.26 -11.66 5.33
CA ILE A 103 6.22 -10.19 5.36
C ILE A 103 4.97 -9.68 4.64
N ALA A 104 4.62 -10.26 3.48
CA ALA A 104 3.44 -9.89 2.70
C ALA A 104 2.13 -10.19 3.44
N THR A 105 2.08 -11.27 4.19
CA THR A 105 0.94 -11.59 5.06
C THR A 105 0.88 -10.64 6.25
N ALA A 106 2.00 -10.44 6.95
CA ALA A 106 2.09 -9.58 8.13
C ALA A 106 1.74 -8.12 7.81
N GLN A 107 2.27 -7.56 6.72
CA GLN A 107 1.93 -6.20 6.29
C GLN A 107 0.44 -6.05 5.96
N THR A 108 -0.16 -7.07 5.33
CA THR A 108 -1.58 -7.04 4.94
C THR A 108 -2.48 -7.10 6.17
N VAL A 109 -2.12 -7.90 7.16
CA VAL A 109 -2.80 -7.93 8.47
C VAL A 109 -2.68 -6.56 9.16
N LEU A 110 -1.49 -5.96 9.19
CA LEU A 110 -1.30 -4.63 9.79
C LEU A 110 -2.12 -3.54 9.08
N LEU A 111 -2.18 -3.56 7.75
CA LEU A 111 -3.00 -2.63 6.97
C LEU A 111 -4.49 -2.86 7.19
N ALA A 112 -4.95 -4.12 7.29
CA ALA A 112 -6.34 -4.44 7.63
C ALA A 112 -6.73 -3.96 9.04
N LEU A 113 -5.84 -4.15 10.02
CA LEU A 113 -6.02 -3.64 11.38
C LEU A 113 -5.97 -2.11 11.42
N ALA A 114 -5.12 -1.47 10.63
CA ALA A 114 -5.07 -0.02 10.49
C ALA A 114 -6.37 0.53 9.90
N ALA A 115 -6.87 -0.10 8.84
CA ALA A 115 -8.16 0.22 8.23
C ALA A 115 -9.30 0.08 9.25
N LEU A 116 -9.32 -1.01 10.02
CA LEU A 116 -10.32 -1.24 11.05
C LEU A 116 -10.23 -0.20 12.18
N SER A 117 -9.03 0.10 12.68
CA SER A 117 -8.80 1.12 13.71
C SER A 117 -9.25 2.51 13.24
N TRP A 118 -8.92 2.87 11.99
CA TRP A 118 -9.31 4.13 11.36
C TRP A 118 -10.84 4.24 11.18
N ALA A 119 -11.48 3.15 10.74
CA ALA A 119 -12.93 3.09 10.56
C ALA A 119 -13.66 3.11 11.91
N TRP A 120 -13.17 2.36 12.91
CA TRP A 120 -13.75 2.30 14.25
C TRP A 120 -13.85 3.69 14.90
N LYS A 121 -12.81 4.52 14.76
CA LYS A 121 -12.83 5.90 15.28
C LYS A 121 -13.94 6.77 14.67
N ARG A 122 -14.36 6.47 13.43
CA ARG A 122 -15.34 7.27 12.69
C ARG A 122 -16.77 6.76 12.83
N VAL A 123 -16.93 5.44 12.90
CA VAL A 123 -18.24 4.79 12.78
C VAL A 123 -18.53 3.79 13.91
N GLY A 124 -17.62 3.67 14.89
CA GLY A 124 -17.73 2.75 16.01
C GLY A 124 -17.84 1.29 15.56
N ARG A 125 -18.74 0.54 16.22
CA ARG A 125 -18.98 -0.88 15.95
C ARG A 125 -19.39 -1.19 14.50
N ARG A 126 -19.94 -0.21 13.77
CA ARG A 126 -20.27 -0.37 12.34
C ARG A 126 -19.03 -0.67 11.48
N ALA A 127 -17.83 -0.33 11.96
CA ALA A 127 -16.58 -0.70 11.30
C ALA A 127 -16.41 -2.23 11.17
N LEU A 128 -16.92 -3.01 12.13
CA LEU A 128 -16.91 -4.47 12.04
C LEU A 128 -17.84 -4.99 10.95
N LEU A 129 -19.00 -4.34 10.75
CA LEU A 129 -19.91 -4.66 9.66
C LEU A 129 -19.26 -4.36 8.30
N LEU A 130 -18.60 -3.21 8.16
CA LEU A 130 -17.88 -2.84 6.93
C LEU A 130 -16.74 -3.83 6.65
N PHE A 131 -15.95 -4.17 7.66
CA PHE A 131 -14.90 -5.18 7.58
C PHE A 131 -15.47 -6.53 7.14
N ALA A 132 -16.50 -7.02 7.81
CA ALA A 132 -17.13 -8.29 7.48
C ALA A 132 -17.71 -8.29 6.06
N ALA A 133 -18.36 -7.19 5.64
CA ALA A 133 -18.91 -7.08 4.29
C ALA A 133 -17.82 -7.20 3.22
N CYS A 134 -16.72 -6.44 3.35
CA CYS A 134 -15.61 -6.52 2.40
C CYS A 134 -14.90 -7.87 2.45
N PHE A 135 -14.66 -8.41 3.65
CA PHE A 135 -13.97 -9.69 3.83
C PHE A 135 -14.79 -10.84 3.22
N VAL A 136 -16.07 -10.95 3.56
CA VAL A 136 -16.94 -12.04 3.11
C VAL A 136 -17.24 -11.93 1.62
N LEU A 137 -17.58 -10.74 1.11
CA LEU A 137 -17.84 -10.56 -0.32
C LEU A 137 -16.56 -10.77 -1.15
N GLY A 138 -15.42 -10.24 -0.70
CA GLY A 138 -14.13 -10.48 -1.33
C GLY A 138 -13.82 -11.98 -1.39
N LEU A 139 -13.90 -12.67 -0.25
CA LEU A 139 -13.70 -14.12 -0.19
C LEU A 139 -14.67 -14.89 -1.10
N ALA A 140 -15.95 -14.51 -1.13
CA ALA A 140 -16.95 -15.18 -1.96
C ALA A 140 -16.64 -15.05 -3.45
N VAL A 141 -16.23 -13.86 -3.91
CA VAL A 141 -15.86 -13.66 -5.31
C VAL A 141 -14.57 -14.42 -5.65
N GLU A 142 -13.58 -14.47 -4.75
CA GLU A 142 -12.35 -15.26 -4.96
C GLU A 142 -12.60 -16.76 -4.99
N ILE A 143 -13.51 -17.27 -4.17
CA ILE A 143 -13.93 -18.68 -4.23
C ILE A 143 -14.63 -18.97 -5.55
N ALA A 144 -15.52 -18.08 -6.00
CA ALA A 144 -16.19 -18.21 -7.29
C ALA A 144 -15.19 -18.14 -8.46
N GLY A 145 -14.20 -17.25 -8.38
CA GLY A 145 -13.15 -17.11 -9.39
C GLY A 145 -12.23 -18.33 -9.45
N SER A 146 -11.59 -18.67 -8.32
CA SER A 146 -10.63 -19.80 -8.26
C SER A 146 -11.26 -21.16 -8.61
N ARG A 147 -12.54 -21.40 -8.31
CA ARG A 147 -13.20 -22.69 -8.58
C ARG A 147 -13.92 -22.78 -9.92
N ALA A 148 -14.51 -21.68 -10.39
CA ALA A 148 -15.37 -21.68 -11.58
C ALA A 148 -14.83 -20.81 -12.73
N GLY A 149 -13.68 -20.16 -12.55
CA GLY A 149 -13.13 -19.18 -13.48
C GLY A 149 -13.94 -17.87 -13.56
N PHE A 150 -14.91 -17.68 -12.65
CA PHE A 150 -15.86 -16.58 -12.71
C PHE A 150 -15.16 -15.23 -12.47
N LEU A 151 -15.36 -14.26 -13.37
CA LEU A 151 -14.75 -12.92 -13.41
C LEU A 151 -13.22 -12.90 -13.60
N PHE A 152 -12.46 -13.73 -12.92
CA PHE A 152 -11.00 -13.62 -12.92
C PHE A 152 -10.30 -14.52 -13.97
N GLY A 153 -10.97 -15.57 -14.44
CA GLY A 153 -10.35 -16.63 -15.25
C GLY A 153 -9.82 -17.77 -14.37
N SER A 154 -9.13 -18.75 -14.96
CA SER A 154 -8.62 -19.93 -14.24
C SER A 154 -7.22 -19.70 -13.70
N TYR A 155 -7.04 -19.84 -12.39
CA TYR A 155 -5.78 -19.66 -11.68
C TYR A 155 -5.74 -20.46 -10.39
N ASP A 156 -4.52 -20.77 -9.94
CA ASP A 156 -4.26 -21.50 -8.70
C ASP A 156 -3.48 -20.64 -7.70
N TYR A 157 -3.86 -20.76 -6.43
CA TYR A 157 -3.19 -20.12 -5.30
C TYR A 157 -2.19 -21.06 -4.63
N ASP A 158 -0.90 -20.75 -4.73
CA ASP A 158 0.15 -21.45 -3.99
C ASP A 158 1.09 -20.57 -3.13
N PRO A 159 0.60 -19.51 -2.43
CA PRO A 159 1.43 -18.85 -1.44
C PRO A 159 1.52 -19.69 -0.16
N PRO A 160 2.67 -19.66 0.54
CA PRO A 160 2.78 -20.22 1.87
C PRO A 160 2.02 -19.33 2.87
N GLY A 161 1.51 -19.96 3.94
CA GLY A 161 0.77 -19.28 5.00
C GLY A 161 -0.72 -19.66 5.06
N PRO A 162 -1.51 -18.95 5.90
CA PRO A 162 -2.89 -19.33 6.16
C PRO A 162 -3.80 -19.13 4.95
N LYS A 163 -4.61 -20.14 4.64
CA LYS A 163 -5.67 -20.10 3.61
C LYS A 163 -7.04 -20.22 4.28
N VAL A 164 -8.04 -19.54 3.73
CA VAL A 164 -9.46 -19.63 4.10
C VAL A 164 -10.20 -20.21 2.91
N LEU A 165 -10.74 -21.42 3.05
CA LEU A 165 -11.48 -22.13 1.98
C LEU A 165 -10.71 -22.28 0.65
N GLY A 166 -9.37 -22.32 0.71
CA GLY A 166 -8.46 -22.40 -0.45
C GLY A 166 -7.90 -21.04 -0.89
N VAL A 167 -8.47 -19.93 -0.44
CA VAL A 167 -8.02 -18.57 -0.77
C VAL A 167 -7.02 -18.07 0.28
N PRO A 168 -5.84 -17.56 -0.09
CA PRO A 168 -4.86 -17.03 0.87
C PRO A 168 -5.45 -15.90 1.72
N LEU A 169 -5.24 -15.91 3.04
CA LEU A 169 -5.84 -14.96 3.98
C LEU A 169 -5.55 -13.49 3.62
N LEU A 170 -4.39 -13.22 3.01
CA LEU A 170 -4.01 -11.87 2.57
C LEU A 170 -4.99 -11.29 1.53
N VAL A 171 -5.66 -12.12 0.72
CA VAL A 171 -6.55 -11.66 -0.35
C VAL A 171 -7.85 -11.05 0.20
N PRO A 172 -8.68 -11.72 1.02
CA PRO A 172 -9.88 -11.12 1.60
C PRO A 172 -9.56 -9.96 2.57
N LEU A 173 -8.39 -9.98 3.22
CA LEU A 173 -7.91 -8.82 3.98
C LEU A 173 -7.54 -7.64 3.06
N GLY A 174 -6.96 -7.93 1.90
CA GLY A 174 -6.68 -6.99 0.81
C GLY A 174 -7.92 -6.26 0.35
N TRP A 175 -8.98 -7.01 0.01
CA TRP A 175 -10.28 -6.47 -0.38
C TRP A 175 -10.82 -5.45 0.63
N TRP A 176 -10.58 -5.65 1.93
CA TRP A 176 -10.95 -4.68 2.96
C TRP A 176 -10.12 -3.40 2.92
N TRP A 177 -8.81 -3.48 3.16
CA TRP A 177 -8.01 -2.27 3.37
C TRP A 177 -7.79 -1.50 2.06
N MET A 178 -7.62 -2.20 0.93
CA MET A 178 -7.39 -1.59 -0.38
C MET A 178 -8.61 -0.79 -0.83
N THR A 179 -9.80 -1.39 -0.72
CA THR A 179 -11.07 -0.71 -1.06
C THR A 179 -11.23 0.53 -0.20
N LEU A 180 -10.97 0.45 1.11
CA LEU A 180 -11.09 1.61 2.00
C LEU A 180 -10.09 2.72 1.66
N ALA A 181 -8.85 2.36 1.33
CA ALA A 181 -7.81 3.31 0.95
C ALA A 181 -8.12 3.98 -0.41
N ALA A 182 -8.55 3.20 -1.41
CA ALA A 182 -8.97 3.67 -2.72
C ALA A 182 -10.22 4.56 -2.63
N LEU A 183 -11.20 4.19 -1.80
CA LEU A 183 -12.40 5.00 -1.55
C LEU A 183 -12.06 6.32 -0.85
N ALA A 184 -11.16 6.29 0.13
CA ALA A 184 -10.66 7.49 0.80
C ALA A 184 -9.86 8.40 -0.14
N LEU A 185 -9.07 7.83 -1.06
CA LEU A 185 -8.31 8.59 -2.05
C LEU A 185 -9.24 9.22 -3.10
N SER A 186 -10.21 8.46 -3.62
CA SER A 186 -11.17 8.92 -4.62
C SER A 186 -12.17 9.98 -4.13
N ASN A 187 -12.10 10.37 -2.86
CA ASN A 187 -13.05 11.25 -2.18
C ASN A 187 -14.50 10.74 -2.28
N GLY A 188 -14.70 9.44 -2.06
CA GLY A 188 -16.04 8.84 -2.03
C GLY A 188 -16.66 8.61 -3.40
N LYS A 189 -15.86 8.40 -4.44
CA LYS A 189 -16.34 8.14 -5.80
C LYS A 189 -16.12 6.66 -6.16
N PRO A 190 -17.15 5.78 -6.07
CA PRO A 190 -16.97 4.34 -6.23
C PRO A 190 -16.35 3.92 -7.56
N VAL A 191 -16.72 4.58 -8.67
CA VAL A 191 -16.15 4.29 -10.00
C VAL A 191 -14.64 4.57 -10.04
N LEU A 192 -14.22 5.69 -9.47
CA LEU A 192 -12.79 6.04 -9.38
C LEU A 192 -12.07 5.12 -8.39
N ALA A 193 -12.71 4.71 -7.30
CA ALA A 193 -12.16 3.73 -6.36
C ALA A 193 -11.94 2.36 -7.05
N GLY A 194 -12.88 1.91 -7.89
CA GLY A 194 -12.70 0.72 -8.72
C GLY A 194 -11.50 0.83 -9.67
N ALA A 195 -11.31 1.97 -10.33
CA ALA A 195 -10.11 2.19 -11.16
C ALA A 195 -8.80 2.19 -10.35
N LEU A 196 -8.81 2.73 -9.13
CA LEU A 196 -7.67 2.69 -8.21
C LEU A 196 -7.38 1.26 -7.70
N MET A 197 -8.41 0.43 -7.52
CA MET A 197 -8.25 -0.99 -7.20
C MET A 197 -7.55 -1.74 -8.35
N VAL A 198 -7.93 -1.47 -9.59
CA VAL A 198 -7.22 -2.02 -10.77
C VAL A 198 -5.77 -1.53 -10.83
N ALA A 199 -5.51 -0.26 -10.52
CA ALA A 199 -4.14 0.26 -10.53
C ALA A 199 -3.24 -0.43 -9.49
N LEU A 200 -3.79 -0.79 -8.33
CA LEU A 200 -3.09 -1.62 -7.34
C LEU A 200 -2.87 -3.05 -7.87
N ASP A 201 -3.90 -3.66 -8.45
CA ASP A 201 -3.85 -5.02 -8.98
C ASP A 201 -2.79 -5.18 -10.09
N VAL A 202 -2.71 -4.22 -11.02
CA VAL A 202 -1.66 -4.17 -12.05
C VAL A 202 -0.24 -4.20 -11.45
N GLY A 203 -0.04 -3.64 -10.25
CA GLY A 203 1.25 -3.73 -9.56
C GLY A 203 1.48 -5.04 -8.81
N LEU A 204 0.41 -5.62 -8.25
CA LEU A 204 0.44 -6.85 -7.47
C LEU A 204 0.65 -8.08 -8.35
N GLU A 205 -0.01 -8.14 -9.50
CA GLU A 205 0.00 -9.31 -10.38
C GLU A 205 1.40 -9.77 -10.82
N PRO A 206 2.28 -8.89 -11.35
CA PRO A 206 3.63 -9.30 -11.74
C PRO A 206 4.47 -9.70 -10.53
N LEU A 207 4.22 -9.10 -9.36
CA LEU A 207 4.93 -9.40 -8.13
C LEU A 207 4.61 -10.82 -7.68
N MET A 208 3.33 -11.13 -7.50
CA MET A 208 2.86 -12.41 -6.95
C MET A 208 3.06 -13.58 -7.93
N THR A 209 2.90 -13.35 -9.24
CA THR A 209 3.18 -14.36 -10.26
C THR A 209 4.67 -14.73 -10.30
N THR A 210 5.58 -13.80 -9.99
CA THR A 210 7.03 -14.06 -10.00
C THR A 210 7.48 -14.93 -8.85
N TYR A 211 6.84 -14.77 -7.70
CA TYR A 211 7.06 -15.64 -6.56
C TYR A 211 6.29 -16.97 -6.67
N GLY A 212 5.57 -17.20 -7.77
CA GLY A 212 4.77 -18.41 -8.00
C GLY A 212 3.52 -18.50 -7.12
N PHE A 213 3.15 -17.43 -6.42
CA PHE A 213 2.01 -17.43 -5.51
C PHE A 213 0.68 -17.49 -6.26
N TRP A 214 0.65 -16.93 -7.47
CA TRP A 214 -0.46 -17.01 -8.42
C TRP A 214 0.05 -17.69 -9.69
N SER A 215 -0.62 -18.77 -10.08
CA SER A 215 -0.32 -19.49 -11.32
C SER A 215 -1.55 -19.41 -12.23
N TRP A 216 -1.38 -18.75 -13.38
CA TRP A 216 -2.45 -18.57 -14.36
C TRP A 216 -2.43 -19.67 -15.42
N ALA A 217 -3.60 -20.08 -15.92
CA ALA A 217 -3.70 -21.12 -16.93
C ALA A 217 -2.98 -20.75 -18.24
N PRO A 218 -2.29 -21.71 -18.91
CA PRO A 218 -1.58 -21.45 -20.17
C PRO A 218 -2.52 -21.00 -21.30
N GLY A 219 -2.07 -20.05 -22.14
CA GLY A 219 -2.75 -19.66 -23.39
C GLY A 219 -3.27 -18.22 -23.46
N GLY A 220 -3.13 -17.42 -22.40
CA GLY A 220 -3.48 -16.00 -22.41
C GLY A 220 -2.38 -15.10 -22.99
N THR A 221 -2.71 -14.25 -23.97
CA THR A 221 -1.83 -13.18 -24.51
C THR A 221 -1.82 -11.91 -23.65
N SER A 222 -1.93 -12.08 -22.33
CA SER A 222 -2.35 -11.03 -21.42
C SER A 222 -1.28 -10.65 -20.38
N TYR A 223 -1.52 -9.62 -19.57
CA TYR A 223 -0.50 -8.96 -18.74
C TYR A 223 0.11 -9.92 -17.71
N TYR A 224 1.35 -10.36 -17.91
CA TYR A 224 2.00 -11.41 -17.09
C TYR A 224 1.21 -12.74 -17.01
N GLY A 225 0.43 -13.07 -18.05
CA GLY A 225 -0.42 -14.26 -18.09
C GLY A 225 -1.81 -14.06 -17.45
N VAL A 226 -2.05 -12.91 -16.83
CA VAL A 226 -3.32 -12.56 -16.17
C VAL A 226 -4.37 -12.15 -17.20
N PRO A 227 -5.55 -12.77 -17.26
CA PRO A 227 -6.61 -12.40 -18.20
C PRO A 227 -7.13 -10.97 -17.99
N TRP A 228 -7.53 -10.28 -19.06
CA TRP A 228 -8.13 -8.95 -18.96
C TRP A 228 -9.42 -8.91 -18.12
N THR A 229 -10.13 -10.04 -18.05
CA THR A 229 -11.30 -10.21 -17.20
C THR A 229 -10.97 -10.04 -15.72
N ASN A 230 -9.76 -10.40 -15.28
CA ASN A 230 -9.30 -10.16 -13.90
C ASN A 230 -9.39 -8.68 -13.52
N PHE A 231 -8.77 -7.82 -14.32
CA PHE A 231 -8.80 -6.37 -14.08
C PHE A 231 -10.21 -5.80 -14.14
N LEU A 232 -11.08 -6.33 -15.01
CA LEU A 232 -12.50 -5.96 -15.01
C LEU A 232 -13.21 -6.39 -13.73
N GLY A 233 -12.92 -7.60 -13.23
CA GLY A 233 -13.40 -8.10 -11.94
C GLY A 233 -12.99 -7.18 -10.79
N TRP A 234 -11.69 -6.82 -10.72
CA TRP A 234 -11.17 -5.86 -9.74
C TRP A 234 -11.85 -4.50 -9.80
N PHE A 235 -12.12 -3.99 -11.01
CA PHE A 235 -12.88 -2.76 -11.19
C PHE A 235 -14.31 -2.87 -10.64
N VAL A 236 -15.05 -3.90 -11.05
CA VAL A 236 -16.47 -4.09 -10.70
C VAL A 236 -16.62 -4.33 -9.20
N VAL A 237 -15.85 -5.26 -8.64
CA VAL A 237 -15.90 -5.62 -7.21
C VAL A 237 -15.43 -4.43 -6.37
N GLY A 238 -14.33 -3.77 -6.74
CA GLY A 238 -13.82 -2.60 -6.04
C GLY A 238 -14.82 -1.44 -6.01
N ALA A 239 -15.49 -1.17 -7.14
CA ALA A 239 -16.54 -0.16 -7.22
C ALA A 239 -17.80 -0.57 -6.41
N LEU A 240 -18.20 -1.84 -6.46
CA LEU A 240 -19.34 -2.35 -5.70
C LEU A 240 -19.12 -2.28 -4.18
N LEU A 241 -17.95 -2.74 -3.70
CA LEU A 241 -17.60 -2.66 -2.29
C LEU A 241 -17.50 -1.20 -1.82
N SER A 242 -16.93 -0.32 -2.65
CA SER A 242 -16.88 1.11 -2.38
C SER A 242 -18.27 1.73 -2.26
N TRP A 243 -19.18 1.39 -3.17
CA TRP A 243 -20.58 1.81 -3.10
C TRP A 243 -21.26 1.27 -1.84
N LEU A 244 -21.07 -0.02 -1.52
CA LEU A 244 -21.66 -0.66 -0.35
C LEU A 244 -21.20 0.00 0.95
N ILE A 245 -19.90 0.31 1.09
CA ILE A 245 -19.36 1.05 2.25
C ILE A 245 -20.09 2.38 2.43
N LEU A 246 -20.27 3.15 1.35
CA LEU A 246 -20.96 4.43 1.40
C LEU A 246 -22.45 4.27 1.72
N ARG A 247 -23.12 3.22 1.25
CA ARG A 247 -24.52 2.95 1.57
C ARG A 247 -24.72 2.56 3.02
N LEU A 248 -23.85 1.71 3.55
CA LEU A 248 -23.90 1.26 4.95
C LEU A 248 -23.46 2.35 5.92
N THR A 249 -22.47 3.18 5.54
CA THR A 249 -21.98 4.25 6.41
C THR A 249 -21.44 5.47 5.63
N PRO A 250 -22.32 6.40 5.19
CA PRO A 250 -21.93 7.58 4.42
C PRO A 250 -20.93 8.50 5.14
N ILE A 251 -21.00 8.55 6.47
CA ILE A 251 -20.17 9.43 7.32
C ILE A 251 -18.71 8.96 7.46
N VAL A 252 -18.36 7.78 6.94
CA VAL A 252 -17.02 7.20 7.08
C VAL A 252 -15.93 8.05 6.42
N LEU A 253 -16.29 8.92 5.48
CA LEU A 253 -15.33 9.80 4.77
C LEU A 253 -15.31 11.24 5.28
N THR A 254 -15.87 11.53 6.46
CA THR A 254 -15.87 12.88 7.04
C THR A 254 -14.43 13.43 7.29
N ARG A 255 -14.27 14.75 7.17
CA ARG A 255 -13.00 15.48 7.00
C ARG A 255 -11.95 15.18 8.11
N GLY A 256 -10.68 15.07 7.71
CA GLY A 256 -9.51 14.82 8.59
C GLY A 256 -8.40 14.06 7.85
N THR A 257 -7.36 13.59 8.55
CA THR A 257 -6.37 12.66 7.97
C THR A 257 -7.07 11.36 7.56
N THR A 258 -7.10 11.07 6.25
CA THR A 258 -7.84 9.93 5.71
C THR A 258 -6.94 8.72 5.49
N PHE A 259 -7.54 7.53 5.43
CA PHE A 259 -6.83 6.28 5.21
C PHE A 259 -6.19 6.16 3.81
N ARG A 260 -6.36 7.18 2.95
CA ARG A 260 -5.69 7.28 1.64
C ARG A 260 -4.16 7.17 1.72
N VAL A 261 -3.58 7.45 2.88
CA VAL A 261 -2.13 7.31 3.12
C VAL A 261 -1.66 5.88 2.85
N ALA A 262 -2.46 4.84 3.17
CA ALA A 262 -2.10 3.46 2.85
C ALA A 262 -1.92 3.24 1.34
N TYR A 263 -2.79 3.82 0.50
CA TYR A 263 -2.63 3.78 -0.95
C TYR A 263 -1.35 4.49 -1.40
N LEU A 264 -1.05 5.65 -0.82
CA LEU A 264 0.16 6.42 -1.17
C LEU A 264 1.45 5.72 -0.73
N VAL A 265 1.40 4.94 0.35
CA VAL A 265 2.50 4.06 0.77
C VAL A 265 2.70 2.96 -0.28
N GLU A 266 1.64 2.29 -0.74
CA GLU A 266 1.78 1.28 -1.81
C GLU A 266 2.21 1.87 -3.15
N LEU A 267 1.78 3.09 -3.49
CA LEU A 267 2.24 3.81 -4.68
C LEU A 267 3.76 3.95 -4.71
N PHE A 268 4.43 3.98 -3.54
CA PHE A 268 5.87 3.93 -3.45
C PHE A 268 6.39 2.49 -3.50
N PHE A 269 5.90 1.61 -2.63
CA PHE A 269 6.49 0.28 -2.43
C PHE A 269 6.22 -0.71 -3.58
N LEU A 270 5.07 -0.68 -4.24
CA LEU A 270 4.77 -1.62 -5.33
C LEU A 270 5.66 -1.38 -6.55
N PRO A 271 5.74 -0.17 -7.13
CA PRO A 271 6.70 0.10 -8.21
C PRO A 271 8.14 -0.15 -7.79
N ALA A 272 8.54 0.25 -6.57
CA ALA A 272 9.89 0.02 -6.06
C ALA A 272 10.23 -1.48 -5.98
N GLY A 273 9.31 -2.30 -5.47
CA GLY A 273 9.46 -3.76 -5.42
C GLY A 273 9.61 -4.37 -6.81
N LEU A 274 8.79 -3.92 -7.77
CA LEU A 274 8.88 -4.35 -9.18
C LEU A 274 10.20 -3.94 -9.85
N LEU A 275 10.69 -2.73 -9.58
CA LEU A 275 12.01 -2.27 -10.05
C LEU A 275 13.12 -3.17 -9.51
N LEU A 276 13.07 -3.48 -8.21
CA LEU A 276 14.02 -4.38 -7.59
C LEU A 276 13.96 -5.74 -8.29
N LEU A 277 12.77 -6.29 -8.55
CA LEU A 277 12.61 -7.54 -9.32
C LEU A 277 13.03 -7.48 -10.81
N GLY A 278 13.58 -6.36 -11.29
CA GLY A 278 13.98 -6.18 -12.69
C GLY A 278 12.80 -6.01 -13.65
N LYS A 279 11.59 -5.78 -13.14
CA LYS A 279 10.37 -5.61 -13.96
C LYS A 279 10.11 -4.14 -14.27
N PHE A 280 11.03 -3.52 -15.01
CA PHE A 280 10.99 -2.08 -15.28
C PHE A 280 9.68 -1.63 -15.95
N GLY A 281 9.18 -2.37 -16.94
CA GLY A 281 7.92 -2.05 -17.62
C GLY A 281 6.71 -2.11 -16.69
N ALA A 282 6.61 -3.15 -15.85
CA ALA A 282 5.55 -3.28 -14.86
C ALA A 282 5.62 -2.18 -13.80
N ALA A 283 6.83 -1.87 -13.31
CA ALA A 283 7.05 -0.80 -12.34
C ALA A 283 6.61 0.57 -12.88
N LEU A 284 7.00 0.90 -14.12
CA LEU A 284 6.61 2.14 -14.78
C LEU A 284 5.09 2.21 -14.97
N LEU A 285 4.48 1.15 -15.48
CA LEU A 285 3.02 1.09 -15.67
C LEU A 285 2.29 1.28 -14.33
N THR A 286 2.72 0.58 -13.29
CA THR A 286 2.14 0.69 -11.93
C THR A 286 2.25 2.11 -11.40
N LEU A 287 3.43 2.73 -11.52
CA LEU A 287 3.67 4.10 -11.08
C LEU A 287 2.78 5.10 -11.84
N VAL A 288 2.64 4.94 -13.16
CA VAL A 288 1.80 5.80 -14.00
C VAL A 288 0.33 5.66 -13.64
N LEU A 289 -0.19 4.43 -13.53
CA LEU A 289 -1.61 4.20 -13.23
C LEU A 289 -1.96 4.64 -11.81
N MET A 290 -1.18 4.20 -10.82
CA MET A 290 -1.45 4.54 -9.42
C MET A 290 -1.22 6.03 -9.16
N GLY A 291 -0.15 6.61 -9.73
CA GLY A 291 0.19 8.03 -9.59
C GLY A 291 -0.79 8.93 -10.32
N GLY A 292 -1.20 8.56 -11.53
CA GLY A 292 -2.24 9.24 -12.30
C GLY A 292 -3.58 9.25 -11.57
N GLY A 293 -3.99 8.10 -11.00
CA GLY A 293 -5.19 8.00 -10.17
C GLY A 293 -5.14 8.86 -8.92
N ALA A 294 -3.99 8.90 -8.22
CA ALA A 294 -3.77 9.79 -7.08
C ALA A 294 -3.82 11.27 -7.47
N TRP A 295 -3.25 11.63 -8.63
CA TRP A 295 -3.27 12.99 -9.18
C TRP A 295 -4.69 13.44 -9.54
N ILE A 296 -5.45 12.63 -10.28
CA ILE A 296 -6.87 12.89 -10.61
C ILE A 296 -7.68 13.10 -9.32
N SER A 297 -7.45 12.24 -8.33
CA SER A 297 -8.11 12.31 -7.02
C SER A 297 -7.80 13.61 -6.27
N SER A 298 -6.57 14.11 -6.37
CA SER A 298 -6.17 15.40 -5.77
C SER A 298 -6.84 16.60 -6.44
N LYS A 299 -6.92 16.62 -7.78
CA LYS A 299 -7.62 17.69 -8.53
C LYS A 299 -9.10 17.74 -8.23
N ALA A 300 -9.73 16.56 -8.14
CA ALA A 300 -11.14 16.45 -7.78
C ALA A 300 -11.47 16.97 -6.37
N ALA A 301 -10.47 17.11 -5.49
CA ALA A 301 -10.63 17.71 -4.16
C ALA A 301 -10.57 19.25 -4.18
N PHE A 302 -9.89 19.85 -5.16
CA PHE A 302 -9.76 21.31 -5.30
C PHE A 302 -10.87 21.97 -6.13
N ALA A 303 -11.64 21.19 -6.88
CA ALA A 303 -12.78 21.68 -7.67
C ALA A 303 -14.09 21.83 -6.85
N ARG A 304 -14.02 21.77 -5.51
CA ARG A 304 -15.14 22.00 -4.57
C ARG A 304 -14.74 23.06 -3.57
#